data_AF-A0A1V6JPJ0-F1
#
_entry.id   AF-A0A1V6JPJ0-F1
#
_cell.length_a   1.000
_cell.length_b   1.000
_cell.length_c   1.000
_cell.angle_alpha   90.00
_cell.angle_beta   90.00
_cell.angle_gamma   90.00
#
_symmetry.space_group_name_H-M   'P 1'
#
loop_
_entity.id
_entity.type
_entity.pdbx_description
1 polymer ?
#
loop_
_entity_poly.entity_id
_entity_poly.type
_entity_poly.pdbx_seq_one_letter_code
_entity_poly.pdbx_strand_id
1 'polypeptide(L)'
;MQQFVQVGRIERVHNALQLTVIGCDLIGDLVVAAGDVHGLLNGREVDLNFVQRRPGREPFVGYAGKARLSRSGRAVTFWFAEGMVTAPLVQVRQLMTGGRKAAILSRPQAAPVIDADEEQRRPIDEGLIRSFT
;
A
#
# COMPACT_ATOMS: atom_id res chain seq x y z
N MET A 1 1.95 -5.62 17.43
CA MET A 1 2.08 -5.82 15.96
C MET A 1 1.35 -4.69 15.27
N GLN A 2 1.92 -4.08 14.23
CA GLN A 2 1.21 -3.06 13.45
C GLN A 2 0.13 -3.75 12.60
N GLN A 3 -1.13 -3.43 12.86
CA GLN A 3 -2.26 -3.99 12.12
C GLN A 3 -2.35 -3.31 10.75
N PHE A 4 -2.73 -4.07 9.72
CA PHE A 4 -2.96 -3.58 8.38
C PHE A 4 -4.44 -3.68 8.04
N VAL A 5 -5.00 -2.60 7.51
CA VAL A 5 -6.40 -2.56 7.06
C VAL A 5 -6.41 -2.63 5.55
N GLN A 6 -7.28 -3.48 4.99
CA GLN A 6 -7.50 -3.53 3.55
C GLN A 6 -8.19 -2.24 3.10
N VAL A 7 -7.57 -1.56 2.14
CA VAL A 7 -8.03 -0.27 1.61
C VAL A 7 -8.24 -0.33 0.10
N GLY A 8 -8.15 -1.50 -0.51
CA GLY A 8 -8.32 -1.60 -1.95
C GLY A 8 -7.79 -2.89 -2.56
N ARG A 9 -7.52 -2.82 -3.87
CA ARG A 9 -6.99 -3.93 -4.65
C ARG A 9 -6.05 -3.45 -5.75
N ILE A 10 -5.22 -4.37 -6.23
CA ILE A 10 -4.44 -4.22 -7.45
C ILE A 10 -4.93 -5.23 -8.47
N GLU A 11 -5.10 -4.80 -9.71
CA GLU A 11 -5.48 -5.65 -10.82
C GLU A 11 -4.46 -5.51 -11.95
N ARG A 12 -4.29 -6.59 -12.71
CA ARG A 12 -3.49 -6.55 -13.93
C ARG A 12 -4.38 -6.06 -15.07
N VAL A 13 -4.03 -4.93 -15.67
CA VAL A 13 -4.71 -4.39 -16.83
C VAL A 13 -3.73 -4.41 -18.00
N HIS A 14 -3.97 -5.32 -18.95
CA HIS A 14 -3.00 -5.72 -19.96
C HIS A 14 -1.68 -6.20 -19.34
N ASN A 15 -0.62 -5.39 -19.41
CA ASN A 15 0.69 -5.65 -18.79
C ASN A 15 1.03 -4.66 -17.66
N ALA A 16 0.12 -3.74 -17.35
CA ALA A 16 0.26 -2.75 -16.30
C ALA A 16 -0.40 -3.22 -14.99
N LEU A 17 -0.03 -2.58 -13.88
CA LEU A 17 -0.69 -2.77 -12.59
C LEU A 17 -1.57 -1.55 -12.32
N GLN A 18 -2.88 -1.76 -12.20
CA GLN A 18 -3.83 -0.72 -11.82
C GLN A 18 -4.20 -0.88 -10.34
N LEU A 19 -4.17 0.22 -9.61
CA LEU A 19 -4.53 0.28 -8.20
C LEU A 19 -5.93 0.90 -8.07
N THR A 20 -6.77 0.28 -7.25
CA THR A 20 -8.03 0.86 -6.79
C THR A 20 -7.95 1.01 -5.28
N VAL A 21 -8.06 2.24 -4.80
CA VAL A 21 -8.02 2.58 -3.37
C VAL A 21 -9.40 3.10 -2.96
N ILE A 22 -10.00 2.48 -1.96
CA ILE A 22 -11.31 2.85 -1.41
C ILE A 22 -11.18 4.16 -0.64
N GLY A 23 -12.13 5.08 -0.84
CA GLY A 23 -12.14 6.40 -0.18
C GLY A 23 -11.11 7.37 -0.77
N CYS A 24 -10.62 7.11 -1.98
CA CYS A 24 -9.67 7.95 -2.68
C CYS A 24 -10.37 8.57 -3.90
N ASP A 25 -10.75 9.84 -3.82
CA ASP A 25 -11.49 10.55 -4.88
C ASP A 25 -10.56 11.10 -5.97
N LEU A 26 -9.70 10.23 -6.52
CA LEU A 26 -8.86 10.59 -7.66
C LEU A 26 -9.70 10.63 -8.94
N ILE A 27 -9.51 11.66 -9.76
CA ILE A 27 -10.26 11.89 -11.03
C ILE A 27 -9.74 10.96 -12.17
N GLY A 28 -9.35 9.72 -11.85
CA GLY A 28 -8.62 8.81 -12.76
C GLY A 28 -7.93 7.62 -12.06
N ASP A 29 -7.32 6.76 -12.88
CA ASP A 29 -6.76 5.47 -12.48
C ASP A 29 -5.30 5.60 -12.02
N LEU A 30 -4.92 5.00 -10.90
CA LEU A 30 -3.52 4.87 -10.48
C LEU A 30 -2.87 3.65 -11.15
N VAL A 31 -1.76 3.84 -11.86
CA VAL A 31 -1.17 2.83 -12.72
C VAL A 31 0.36 2.82 -12.63
N VAL A 32 0.94 1.63 -12.41
CA VAL A 32 2.34 1.37 -12.76
C VAL A 32 2.39 0.90 -14.21
N ALA A 33 3.15 1.62 -15.03
CA ALA A 33 3.22 1.37 -16.46
C ALA A 33 3.80 -0.02 -16.76
N ALA A 34 3.34 -0.63 -17.87
CA ALA A 34 3.73 -1.98 -18.26
C ALA A 34 5.25 -2.18 -18.36
N GLY A 35 5.96 -1.18 -18.91
CA GLY A 35 7.43 -1.22 -19.03
C GLY A 35 8.16 -1.21 -17.68
N ASP A 36 7.51 -0.69 -16.64
CA ASP A 36 8.11 -0.54 -15.32
C ASP A 36 7.86 -1.73 -14.40
N VAL A 37 6.82 -2.53 -14.67
CA VAL A 37 6.44 -3.67 -13.82
C VAL A 37 7.61 -4.65 -13.63
N HIS A 38 8.33 -5.00 -14.70
CA HIS A 38 9.47 -5.90 -14.58
C HIS A 38 10.59 -5.32 -13.72
N GLY A 39 10.88 -4.02 -13.87
CA GLY A 39 11.87 -3.33 -13.01
C GLY A 39 11.43 -3.32 -11.55
N LEU A 40 10.16 -3.00 -11.29
CA LEU A 40 9.59 -2.97 -9.94
C LEU A 40 9.69 -4.33 -9.23
N LEU A 41 9.34 -5.41 -9.93
CA LEU A 41 9.40 -6.77 -9.38
C LEU A 41 10.83 -7.26 -9.13
N ASN A 42 11.83 -6.55 -9.67
CA ASN A 42 13.25 -6.79 -9.44
C ASN A 42 13.90 -5.74 -8.52
N GLY A 43 13.10 -4.90 -7.86
CA GLY A 43 13.58 -3.99 -6.82
C GLY A 43 13.88 -2.57 -7.29
N ARG A 44 13.66 -2.23 -8.56
CA ARG A 44 13.80 -0.85 -9.05
C ARG A 44 12.65 0.00 -8.49
N GLU A 45 12.96 1.22 -8.06
CA GLU A 45 11.93 2.23 -7.80
C GLU A 45 11.37 2.71 -9.14
N VAL A 46 10.05 2.79 -9.25
CA VAL A 46 9.37 3.18 -10.49
C VAL A 46 8.28 4.20 -10.21
N ASP A 47 7.86 4.89 -11.25
CA ASP A 47 6.81 5.88 -11.15
C ASP A 47 5.43 5.22 -11.05
N LEU A 48 4.61 5.78 -10.15
CA LEU A 48 3.18 5.57 -10.12
C LEU A 48 2.54 6.73 -10.87
N ASN A 49 1.77 6.41 -11.89
CA ASN A 49 1.11 7.40 -12.74
C ASN A 49 -0.38 7.48 -12.41
N PHE A 50 -0.98 8.62 -12.69
CA PHE A 50 -2.41 8.83 -12.72
C PHE A 50 -2.85 8.97 -14.17
N VAL A 51 -3.85 8.20 -14.56
CA VAL A 51 -4.38 8.16 -15.93
C VAL A 51 -5.83 8.64 -15.92
N GLN A 52 -6.09 9.74 -16.59
CA GLN A 52 -7.44 10.29 -16.77
C GLN A 52 -7.91 10.09 -18.20
N ARG A 53 -8.97 9.30 -18.35
CA ARG A 53 -9.65 9.13 -19.65
C ARG A 53 -10.47 10.38 -19.93
N ARG A 54 -10.31 10.95 -21.12
CA ARG A 54 -11.04 12.13 -21.58
C ARG A 54 -11.80 11.77 -22.85
N PRO A 55 -13.14 11.71 -22.83
CA PRO A 55 -13.92 11.38 -24.02
C PRO A 55 -13.57 12.31 -25.19
N GLY A 56 -13.24 11.73 -26.34
CA GLY A 56 -12.87 12.48 -27.55
C GLY A 56 -11.51 13.17 -27.51
N ARG A 57 -10.64 12.87 -26.54
CA ARG A 57 -9.27 13.41 -26.45
C ARG A 57 -8.29 12.30 -26.04
N GLU A 58 -7.01 12.56 -26.25
CA GLU A 58 -5.96 11.67 -25.74
C GLU A 58 -6.04 11.57 -24.21
N PRO A 59 -5.83 10.37 -23.63
CA PRO A 59 -5.73 10.19 -22.19
C PRO A 59 -4.63 11.07 -21.61
N PHE A 60 -4.92 11.74 -20.50
CA PHE A 60 -3.90 12.45 -19.75
C PHE A 60 -3.18 11.48 -18.81
N VAL A 61 -1.86 11.43 -18.89
CA VAL A 61 -1.00 10.65 -17.99
C VAL A 61 -0.11 11.61 -17.23
N GLY A 62 -0.20 11.60 -15.91
CA GLY A 62 0.60 12.43 -15.02
C GLY A 62 1.28 11.60 -13.94
N TYR A 63 2.33 12.16 -13.35
CA TYR A 63 2.97 11.57 -12.17
C TYR A 63 2.05 11.65 -10.95
N ALA A 64 1.87 10.54 -10.24
CA ALA A 64 1.07 10.46 -9.02
C ALA A 64 1.90 10.12 -7.78
N GLY A 65 3.09 9.56 -7.97
CA GLY A 65 3.95 9.12 -6.88
C GLY A 65 4.89 8.01 -7.34
N LYS A 66 5.24 7.12 -6.42
CA LYS A 66 6.25 6.09 -6.68
C LYS A 66 5.92 4.73 -6.08
N ALA A 67 6.51 3.69 -6.63
CA ALA A 67 6.39 2.32 -6.17
C ALA A 67 7.78 1.68 -6.02
N ARG A 68 7.98 0.92 -4.95
CA ARG A 68 9.22 0.13 -4.74
C ARG A 68 8.94 -1.09 -3.87
N LEU A 69 9.83 -2.09 -3.92
CA LEU A 69 9.74 -3.21 -2.99
C LEU A 69 10.01 -2.75 -1.55
N SER A 70 9.34 -3.38 -0.59
CA SER A 70 9.63 -3.19 0.83
C SER A 70 11.07 -3.60 1.13
N ARG A 71 11.66 -3.06 2.21
CA ARG A 71 13.02 -3.44 2.65
C ARG A 71 13.17 -4.95 2.86
N SER A 72 12.10 -5.62 3.30
CA SER A 72 12.05 -7.07 3.49
C SER A 72 11.91 -7.87 2.18
N GLY A 73 11.65 -7.22 1.03
CA GLY A 73 11.37 -7.88 -0.24
C GLY A 73 10.05 -8.64 -0.29
N ARG A 74 9.18 -8.49 0.72
CA ARG A 74 7.93 -9.27 0.84
C ARG A 74 6.70 -8.55 0.29
N ALA A 75 6.78 -7.24 0.07
CA ALA A 75 5.66 -6.43 -0.39
C ALA A 75 6.13 -5.42 -1.45
N VAL A 76 5.19 -4.96 -2.25
CA VAL A 76 5.32 -3.75 -3.06
C VAL A 76 4.66 -2.62 -2.28
N THR A 77 5.37 -1.51 -2.09
CA THR A 77 4.86 -0.32 -1.42
C THR A 77 4.69 0.80 -2.44
N PHE A 78 3.58 1.52 -2.32
CA PHE A 78 3.22 2.63 -3.18
C PHE A 78 3.05 3.88 -2.31
N TRP A 79 3.60 5.00 -2.76
CA TRP A 79 3.52 6.31 -2.12
C TRP A 79 2.92 7.30 -3.10
N PHE A 80 1.88 8.00 -2.69
CA PHE A 80 1.20 9.05 -3.46
C PHE A 80 0.59 10.07 -2.50
N ALA A 81 -0.14 11.07 -3.03
CA ALA A 81 -0.67 12.19 -2.26
C ALA A 81 -1.46 11.78 -1.00
N GLU A 82 -2.32 10.76 -1.09
CA GLU A 82 -3.14 10.26 0.04
C GLU A 82 -2.38 9.32 0.99
N GLY A 83 -1.07 9.14 0.78
CA GLY A 83 -0.18 8.42 1.66
C GLY A 83 0.33 7.09 1.10
N MET A 84 0.62 6.16 2.02
CA MET A 84 1.32 4.91 1.73
C MET A 84 0.38 3.71 1.78
N VAL A 85 0.48 2.83 0.79
CA VAL A 85 -0.25 1.56 0.71
C VAL A 85 0.71 0.44 0.27
N THR A 86 0.35 -0.79 0.58
CA THR A 86 1.20 -1.96 0.37
C THR A 86 0.41 -3.13 -0.17
N ALA A 87 1.05 -3.95 -1.00
CA ALA A 87 0.51 -5.21 -1.49
C ALA A 87 1.54 -6.34 -1.34
N PRO A 88 1.14 -7.57 -0.96
CA PRO A 88 2.07 -8.69 -0.85
C PRO A 88 2.71 -9.04 -2.21
N LEU A 89 4.03 -9.13 -2.28
CA LEU A 89 4.76 -9.37 -3.53
C LEU A 89 4.35 -10.70 -4.18
N VAL A 90 4.07 -11.72 -3.37
CA VAL A 90 3.59 -13.03 -3.85
C VAL A 90 2.29 -12.88 -4.64
N GLN A 91 1.34 -12.08 -4.13
CA GLN A 91 0.07 -11.85 -4.82
C GLN A 91 0.27 -11.03 -6.10
N VAL A 92 1.16 -10.03 -6.08
CA VAL A 92 1.49 -9.24 -7.28
C VAL A 92 2.16 -10.10 -8.35
N ARG A 93 3.04 -11.02 -7.97
CA ARG A 93 3.61 -12.00 -8.91
C ARG A 93 2.54 -12.92 -9.50
N GLN A 94 1.62 -13.42 -8.67
CA GLN A 94 0.49 -14.24 -9.12
C GLN A 94 -0.46 -13.49 -10.06
N LEU A 95 -0.67 -12.18 -9.84
CA LEU A 95 -1.40 -11.33 -10.78
C LEU A 95 -0.72 -11.32 -12.15
N MET A 96 0.60 -11.13 -12.16
CA MET A 96 1.36 -11.05 -13.40
C MET A 96 1.44 -12.38 -14.14
N THR A 97 1.41 -13.52 -13.46
CA THR A 97 1.37 -14.83 -14.12
C THR A 97 -0.05 -15.31 -14.43
N GLY A 98 -1.09 -14.55 -14.08
CA GLY A 98 -2.49 -14.93 -14.28
C GLY A 98 -3.04 -15.93 -13.25
N GLY A 99 -2.25 -16.32 -12.25
CA GLY A 99 -2.70 -17.20 -11.16
C GLY A 99 -3.68 -16.53 -10.18
N ARG A 100 -3.86 -15.21 -10.28
CA ARG A 100 -4.80 -14.44 -9.45
C ARG A 100 -5.42 -13.28 -10.24
N LYS A 101 -6.69 -12.96 -9.99
CA LYS A 101 -7.39 -11.84 -10.62
C LYS A 101 -7.11 -10.48 -9.98
N ALA A 102 -6.98 -10.44 -8.65
CA ALA A 102 -6.70 -9.22 -7.88
C ALA A 102 -5.80 -9.49 -6.68
N ALA A 103 -4.87 -8.59 -6.34
CA ALA A 103 -4.10 -8.60 -5.10
C ALA A 103 -4.69 -7.62 -4.09
N ILE A 104 -4.54 -7.93 -2.80
CA ILE A 104 -5.02 -7.07 -1.71
C ILE A 104 -4.10 -5.85 -1.58
N LEU A 105 -4.71 -4.68 -1.40
CA LEU A 105 -4.02 -3.45 -1.07
C LEU A 105 -4.36 -3.05 0.37
N SER A 106 -3.34 -2.78 1.18
CA SER A 106 -3.49 -2.50 2.61
C SER A 106 -2.68 -1.29 3.05
N ARG A 107 -3.19 -0.56 4.04
CA ARG A 107 -2.50 0.55 4.71
C ARG A 107 -2.20 0.17 6.15
N PRO A 108 -1.06 0.58 6.74
CA PRO A 108 -0.84 0.44 8.18
C PRO A 108 -1.94 1.20 8.93
N GLN A 109 -2.58 0.53 9.88
CA GLN A 109 -3.49 1.19 10.81
C GLN A 109 -2.69 2.22 11.62
N ALA A 110 -3.24 3.43 11.76
CA ALA A 110 -2.68 4.40 12.68
C ALA A 110 -2.61 3.78 14.07
N ALA A 111 -1.45 3.84 14.71
CA ALA A 111 -1.33 3.40 16.09
C ALA A 111 -2.32 4.23 16.93
N PRO A 112 -3.02 3.61 17.91
CA PRO A 112 -3.77 4.40 18.88
C PRO A 112 -2.81 5.43 19.49
N VAL A 113 -3.25 6.69 19.57
CA VAL A 113 -2.50 7.73 20.26
C VAL A 113 -2.45 7.32 21.72
N ILE A 114 -1.27 6.95 22.19
CA ILE A 114 -1.04 6.65 23.60
C ILE A 114 -0.83 8.01 24.29
N ASP A 115 -1.68 8.33 25.26
CA ASP A 115 -1.42 9.45 26.17
C ASP A 115 -0.25 9.03 27.08
N ALA A 116 0.94 9.54 26.76
CA ALA A 116 2.15 9.23 27.49
C ALA A 116 2.08 9.71 28.95
N ASP A 117 1.33 10.78 29.23
CA ASP A 117 1.20 11.34 30.58
C ASP A 117 0.22 10.54 31.44
N GLU A 118 -0.75 9.86 30.83
CA GLU A 118 -1.65 8.92 31.51
C GLU A 118 -0.94 7.58 31.79
N GLU A 119 -0.22 7.03 30.82
CA GLU A 119 0.57 5.80 31.00
C GLU A 119 1.67 5.98 32.06
N GLN A 120 2.38 7.11 32.09
CA GLN A 120 3.40 7.38 33.12
C GLN A 120 2.84 7.61 34.53
N ARG A 121 1.54 7.95 34.64
CA ARG A 121 0.87 8.08 35.95
C ARG A 121 0.56 6.74 36.60
N ARG A 122 0.69 5.63 35.87
CA ARG A 122 0.54 4.29 36.43
C ARG A 122 1.67 4.00 37.42
N PRO A 123 1.34 3.50 38.63
CA PRO A 123 2.34 3.09 39.59
C PRO A 123 3.29 2.05 38.99
N ILE A 124 4.59 2.18 39.25
CA ILE A 124 5.60 1.22 38.78
C ILE A 124 5.40 -0.21 39.32
N ASP A 125 4.60 -0.36 40.37
CA ASP A 125 4.25 -1.61 41.05
C ASP A 125 2.87 -2.16 40.64
N GLU A 126 2.24 -1.54 39.63
CA GLU A 126 1.01 -2.03 39.01
C GLU A 126 1.31 -3.34 38.26
N GLY A 127 0.82 -4.46 38.80
CA GLY A 127 1.08 -5.81 38.27
C GLY A 127 2.15 -6.62 39.02
N LEU A 128 2.80 -6.05 40.05
CA LEU A 128 3.61 -6.84 40.98
C LEU A 128 2.70 -7.69 41.89
N ILE A 129 3.00 -8.98 42.02
CA ILE A 129 2.35 -9.85 43.01
C ILE A 129 2.73 -9.35 44.41
N ARG A 130 1.77 -8.81 45.16
CA ARG A 130 2.00 -8.18 46.49
C ARG A 130 1.91 -9.16 47.65
N SER A 131 1.77 -10.45 47.38
CA SER A 131 1.63 -11.50 48.40
C SER A 131 2.46 -12.73 48.02
N PHE A 132 3.47 -13.01 48.83
CA PHE A 132 4.12 -14.32 48.87
C PHE A 132 3.41 -15.12 49.97
N THR A 133 2.66 -16.16 49.59
CA THR A 133 2.13 -17.18 50.50
C THR A 133 2.93 -18.46 50.34
#